data_AF-A0A7V3ADX4-F1
#
_entry.id   AF-A0A7V3ADX4-F1
#
_cell.length_a   1.000
_cell.length_b   1.000
_cell.length_c   1.000
_cell.angle_alpha   90.00
_cell.angle_beta   90.00
_cell.angle_gamma   90.00
#
_symmetry.space_group_name_H-M   'P 1'
#
loop_
_entity.id
_entity.type
_entity.pdbx_description
1 polymer ?
#
loop_
_entity_poly.entity_id
_entity_poly.type
_entity_poly.pdbx_seq_one_letter_code
_entity_poly.pdbx_strand_id
1 'polypeptide(L)'
;MERAIRSLRLTKAVVLAAVMAVWCSGCTTTAAKKALNKPKEEDAFTGFSQNPGKDSERKATRNEPISDEMDPEKAVDILVDHLQRSEPSYYIPAESQLRYWATKQGVAEIIVRKVRMLLKNPRIETRAPALRLVCTYGQKDSIGDLIESLTDPDYGMRKLAFETLRVRASMDLGYQPGLGEAARAEAVQRWRQWWQENSRTIATTQIETPRYEQPAPPTLIQPDKPETNPDLQDVMIPRKKN
;
A
#
# COMPACT_ATOMS: atom_id res chain seq x y z
N MET A 1 12.31 -45.96 21.55
CA MET A 1 13.34 -45.26 22.35
C MET A 1 13.35 -43.73 22.13
N GLU A 2 12.35 -43.11 21.50
CA GLU A 2 12.37 -41.65 21.21
C GLU A 2 11.69 -40.75 22.25
N ARG A 3 11.07 -41.31 23.30
CA ARG A 3 10.36 -40.52 24.33
C ARG A 3 11.27 -39.95 25.43
N ALA A 4 12.53 -40.36 25.51
CA ALA A 4 13.43 -39.99 26.60
C ALA A 4 14.20 -38.65 26.41
N ILE A 5 14.24 -38.10 25.19
CA ILE A 5 15.12 -36.94 24.89
C ILE A 5 14.44 -35.58 25.12
N ARG A 6 13.10 -35.53 25.27
CA ARG A 6 12.36 -34.26 25.46
C ARG A 6 12.36 -33.73 26.91
N SER A 7 12.77 -34.51 27.89
CA SER A 7 12.74 -34.12 29.32
C SER A 7 13.89 -33.19 29.73
N LEU A 8 15.02 -33.17 29.01
CA LEU A 8 16.23 -32.48 29.46
C LEU A 8 16.35 -30.99 29.07
N ARG A 9 15.40 -30.46 28.28
CA ARG A 9 15.42 -29.05 27.84
C ARG A 9 14.54 -28.12 28.69
N LEU A 10 13.73 -28.65 29.60
CA LEU A 10 12.85 -27.84 30.46
C LEU A 10 13.55 -27.30 31.72
N THR A 11 14.61 -27.95 32.20
CA THR A 11 15.24 -27.58 33.48
C THR A 11 16.24 -26.42 33.38
N LYS A 12 16.78 -26.12 32.19
CA LYS A 12 17.74 -25.01 32.01
C LYS A 12 17.08 -23.63 31.88
N ALA A 13 15.80 -23.54 31.50
CA ALA A 13 15.11 -22.26 31.32
C ALA A 13 14.68 -21.61 32.66
N VAL A 14 14.44 -22.40 33.70
CA VAL A 14 13.97 -21.90 35.00
C VAL A 14 15.10 -21.25 35.83
N VAL A 15 16.34 -21.70 35.67
CA VAL A 15 17.48 -21.18 36.44
C VAL A 15 17.93 -19.79 35.95
N LEU A 16 17.74 -19.44 34.67
CA LEU A 16 18.14 -18.13 34.14
C LEU A 16 17.20 -16.99 34.53
N ALA A 17 15.92 -17.27 34.81
CA ALA A 17 14.94 -16.26 35.20
C ALA A 17 15.13 -15.76 36.64
N ALA A 18 15.72 -16.57 37.53
CA ALA A 18 15.91 -16.20 38.93
C ALA A 18 17.10 -15.24 39.17
N VAL A 19 18.08 -15.18 38.26
CA VAL A 19 19.30 -14.36 38.45
C VAL A 19 19.09 -12.89 38.04
N MET A 20 18.13 -12.60 37.16
CA MET A 20 17.87 -11.22 36.69
C MET A 20 17.01 -10.38 37.64
N ALA A 21 16.36 -10.98 38.65
CA ALA A 21 15.49 -10.27 39.59
C ALA A 21 16.22 -9.55 40.73
N VAL A 22 17.53 -9.78 40.91
CA VAL A 22 18.32 -9.20 42.02
C VAL A 22 18.95 -7.85 41.68
N TRP A 23 18.90 -7.41 40.41
CA TRP A 23 19.67 -6.24 39.93
C TRP A 23 18.83 -5.01 39.54
N CYS A 24 17.60 -4.88 40.05
CA CYS A 24 16.74 -3.70 39.80
C CYS A 24 16.25 -2.97 41.07
N SER A 25 16.79 -3.26 42.26
CA SER A 25 16.29 -2.67 43.52
C SER A 25 17.13 -1.50 44.08
N GLY A 26 18.05 -0.92 43.30
CA GLY A 26 19.09 -0.03 43.85
C GLY A 26 19.09 1.46 43.46
N CYS A 27 18.12 1.97 42.70
CA CYS A 27 18.16 3.35 42.21
C CYS A 27 16.95 4.17 42.66
N THR A 28 16.85 4.47 43.96
CA THR A 28 15.98 5.54 44.43
C THR A 28 16.75 6.49 45.35
N THR A 29 16.57 7.79 45.08
CA THR A 29 16.47 8.92 46.04
C THR A 29 17.55 10.03 46.11
N THR A 30 18.74 9.93 45.52
CA THR A 30 19.71 11.05 45.64
C THR A 30 19.55 12.15 44.58
N ALA A 31 19.24 11.79 43.33
CA ALA A 31 19.04 12.78 42.26
C ALA A 31 17.69 13.53 42.38
N ALA A 32 16.65 12.87 42.91
CA ALA A 32 15.31 13.47 43.05
C ALA A 32 15.28 14.59 44.11
N LYS A 33 16.10 14.53 45.16
CA LYS A 33 16.13 15.58 46.20
C LYS A 33 16.80 16.88 45.73
N LYS A 34 17.68 16.83 44.72
CA LYS A 34 18.36 18.04 44.19
C LYS A 34 17.46 18.89 43.28
N ALA A 35 16.36 18.33 42.77
CA ALA A 35 15.40 19.06 41.94
C ALA A 35 14.40 19.91 42.75
N LEU A 36 14.27 19.69 44.06
CA LEU A 36 13.24 20.35 44.88
C LEU A 36 13.62 21.76 45.41
N ASN A 37 14.88 22.16 45.29
CA ASN A 37 15.39 23.45 45.81
C ASN A 37 15.74 24.45 44.69
N LYS A 38 15.18 24.30 43.49
CA LYS A 38 15.31 25.34 42.48
C LYS A 38 14.40 26.50 42.88
N PRO A 39 14.92 27.73 43.10
CA PRO A 39 14.09 28.89 43.39
C PRO A 39 13.06 29.05 42.27
N LYS A 40 11.79 29.26 42.64
CA LYS A 40 10.75 29.69 41.70
C LYS A 40 11.20 31.03 41.12
N GLU A 41 11.66 30.98 39.88
CA GLU A 41 11.89 32.16 39.06
C GLU A 41 10.53 32.84 38.91
N GLU A 42 10.40 34.04 39.49
CA GLU A 42 9.15 34.76 39.51
C GLU A 42 8.75 35.11 38.07
N ASP A 43 7.58 34.62 37.69
CA ASP A 43 7.01 34.71 36.36
C ASP A 43 6.85 36.17 35.93
N ALA A 44 7.81 36.67 35.14
CA ALA A 44 7.63 37.83 34.26
C ALA A 44 6.72 37.45 33.07
N PHE A 45 5.50 36.99 33.36
CA PHE A 45 4.53 36.42 32.40
C PHE A 45 3.71 37.48 31.62
N THR A 46 4.17 38.72 31.50
CA THR A 46 3.49 39.72 30.63
C THR A 46 4.34 40.22 29.47
N GLY A 47 5.53 39.64 29.28
CA GLY A 47 6.38 39.90 28.12
C GLY A 47 5.94 39.16 26.86
N PHE A 48 4.71 39.38 26.38
CA PHE A 48 4.41 39.15 24.96
C PHE A 48 5.26 40.15 24.18
N SER A 49 6.50 39.76 23.87
CA SER A 49 7.39 40.51 22.98
C SER A 49 6.65 40.68 21.65
N GLN A 50 6.10 41.87 21.41
CA GLN A 50 5.48 42.24 20.14
C GLN A 50 6.50 42.34 18.99
N ASN A 51 7.77 42.10 19.27
CA ASN A 51 8.77 41.89 18.24
C ASN A 51 8.90 40.40 17.95
N PRO A 52 8.29 39.87 16.87
CA PRO A 52 8.71 38.60 16.32
C PRO A 52 10.19 38.75 15.96
N GLY A 53 11.06 38.11 16.73
CA GLY A 53 12.48 38.07 16.40
C GLY A 53 12.65 37.57 14.97
N LYS A 54 13.58 38.16 14.22
CA LYS A 54 13.86 37.78 12.82
C LYS A 54 14.22 36.28 12.66
N ASP A 55 14.51 35.60 13.77
CA ASP A 55 14.81 34.17 13.85
C ASP A 55 13.55 33.28 13.94
N SER A 56 12.35 33.85 14.04
CA SER A 56 11.09 33.10 14.03
C SER A 56 10.51 32.88 12.63
N GLU A 57 11.28 33.13 11.57
CA GLU A 57 11.00 32.57 10.24
C GLU A 57 11.18 31.04 10.28
N ARG A 58 10.31 30.35 11.05
CA ARG A 58 9.96 28.99 10.70
C ARG A 58 9.40 29.11 9.31
N LYS A 59 10.23 28.77 8.30
CA LYS A 59 9.82 28.60 6.92
C LYS A 59 8.71 27.57 6.97
N ALA A 60 7.47 28.03 7.12
CA ALA A 60 6.30 27.23 6.89
C ALA A 60 6.48 26.82 5.44
N THR A 61 6.89 25.56 5.24
CA THR A 61 7.13 25.01 3.92
C THR A 61 5.81 25.16 3.20
N ARG A 62 5.70 26.20 2.37
CA ARG A 62 4.45 26.52 1.69
C ARG A 62 4.22 25.36 0.75
N ASN A 63 3.24 24.52 1.07
CA ASN A 63 2.93 23.36 0.25
C ASN A 63 2.65 23.85 -1.18
N GLU A 64 3.32 23.23 -2.14
CA GLU A 64 3.08 23.54 -3.56
C GLU A 64 1.59 23.29 -3.85
N PRO A 65 0.86 24.26 -4.42
CA PRO A 65 -0.52 24.03 -4.78
C PRO A 65 -0.58 22.94 -5.86
N ILE A 66 -1.33 21.87 -5.59
CA ILE A 66 -1.53 20.79 -6.55
C ILE A 66 -2.59 21.27 -7.55
N SER A 67 -2.17 21.44 -8.81
CA SER A 67 -3.03 21.81 -9.93
C SER A 67 -3.54 20.58 -10.66
N ASP A 68 -4.73 20.65 -11.26
CA ASP A 68 -5.31 19.55 -12.05
C ASP A 68 -4.54 19.24 -13.34
N GLU A 69 -3.79 20.21 -13.85
CA GLU A 69 -2.92 20.12 -15.02
C GLU A 69 -1.54 19.53 -14.70
N MET A 70 -1.26 19.27 -13.42
CA MET A 70 0.00 18.67 -12.99
C MET A 70 0.12 17.23 -13.49
N ASP A 71 1.34 16.82 -13.83
CA ASP A 71 1.65 15.41 -14.10
C ASP A 71 1.16 14.52 -12.93
N PRO A 72 0.38 13.45 -13.21
CA PRO A 72 -0.25 12.66 -12.17
C PRO A 72 0.77 11.96 -11.27
N GLU A 73 1.93 11.54 -11.78
CA GLU A 73 2.95 10.90 -10.94
C GLU A 73 3.56 11.91 -9.97
N LYS A 74 3.88 13.12 -10.45
CA LYS A 74 4.35 14.22 -9.59
C LYS A 74 3.30 14.61 -8.52
N ALA A 75 2.03 14.72 -8.90
CA ALA A 75 0.96 15.04 -7.95
C ALA A 75 0.82 13.97 -6.86
N VAL A 76 0.87 12.68 -7.25
CA VAL A 76 0.83 11.56 -6.31
C VAL A 76 2.06 11.57 -5.39
N ASP A 77 3.25 11.87 -5.89
CA ASP A 77 4.47 11.93 -5.07
C ASP A 77 4.40 13.02 -3.99
N ILE A 78 3.91 14.23 -4.33
CA ILE A 78 3.70 15.31 -3.36
C ILE A 78 2.68 14.88 -2.29
N LEU A 79 1.60 14.23 -2.70
CA LEU A 79 0.55 13.76 -1.78
C LEU A 79 1.02 12.62 -0.87
N VAL A 80 1.83 11.71 -1.39
CA VAL A 80 2.45 10.63 -0.60
C VAL A 80 3.44 11.19 0.40
N ASP A 81 4.23 12.21 0.03
CA ASP A 81 5.08 12.94 0.98
C ASP A 81 4.24 13.59 2.09
N HIS A 82 3.11 14.24 1.73
CA HIS A 82 2.19 14.80 2.72
C HIS A 82 1.62 13.74 3.69
N LEU A 83 1.36 12.51 3.23
CA LEU A 83 0.94 11.40 4.10
C LEU A 83 2.04 10.91 5.06
N GLN A 84 3.31 11.14 4.76
CA GLN A 84 4.44 10.77 5.62
C GLN A 84 4.75 11.83 6.67
N ARG A 85 4.45 13.09 6.39
CA ARG A 85 4.69 14.22 7.31
C ARG A 85 3.89 14.02 8.59
N SER A 86 4.52 14.28 9.74
CA SER A 86 4.00 13.98 11.08
C SER A 86 2.77 14.78 11.52
N GLU A 87 2.29 15.73 10.71
CA GLU A 87 1.28 16.69 11.15
C GLU A 87 -0.15 16.18 10.84
N PRO A 88 -0.99 15.96 11.87
CA PRO A 88 -2.34 15.42 11.70
C PRO A 88 -3.24 16.19 10.75
N SER A 89 -3.00 17.49 10.62
CA SER A 89 -3.74 18.41 9.74
C SER A 89 -3.66 18.03 8.26
N TYR A 90 -2.62 17.30 7.82
CA TYR A 90 -2.40 17.01 6.41
C TYR A 90 -2.90 15.63 5.95
N TYR A 91 -3.19 14.69 6.85
CA TYR A 91 -3.55 13.32 6.44
C TYR A 91 -4.91 13.23 5.74
N ILE A 92 -5.95 13.86 6.31
CA ILE A 92 -7.31 13.83 5.74
C ILE A 92 -7.35 14.55 4.38
N PRO A 93 -6.73 15.74 4.21
CA PRO A 93 -6.64 16.37 2.90
C PRO A 93 -5.89 15.52 1.88
N ALA A 94 -4.74 14.94 2.25
CA ALA A 94 -3.92 14.18 1.31
C ALA A 94 -4.62 12.90 0.83
N GLU A 95 -5.25 12.14 1.73
CA GLU A 95 -6.03 10.96 1.35
C GLU A 95 -7.20 11.32 0.42
N SER A 96 -7.92 12.39 0.73
CA SER A 96 -9.07 12.84 -0.07
C SER A 96 -8.65 13.26 -1.46
N GLN A 97 -7.51 13.96 -1.58
CA GLN A 97 -6.94 14.34 -2.87
C GLN A 97 -6.46 13.11 -3.64
N LEU A 98 -5.80 12.14 -2.99
CA LEU A 98 -5.41 10.88 -3.66
C LEU A 98 -6.63 10.13 -4.20
N ARG A 99 -7.75 10.10 -3.47
CA ARG A 99 -9.00 9.50 -3.96
C ARG A 99 -9.55 10.23 -5.19
N TYR A 100 -9.49 11.56 -5.20
CA TYR A 100 -9.85 12.36 -6.36
C TYR A 100 -8.95 12.02 -7.56
N TRP A 101 -7.63 12.00 -7.37
CA TRP A 101 -6.67 11.67 -8.43
C TRP A 101 -6.85 10.24 -8.95
N ALA A 102 -7.23 9.29 -8.09
CA ALA A 102 -7.53 7.91 -8.50
C ALA A 102 -8.71 7.78 -9.46
N THR A 103 -9.57 8.80 -9.59
CA THR A 103 -10.64 8.82 -10.61
C THR A 103 -10.11 9.04 -12.02
N LYS A 104 -8.88 9.57 -12.17
CA LYS A 104 -8.22 9.76 -13.47
C LYS A 104 -7.69 8.41 -13.99
N GLN A 105 -7.77 8.21 -15.31
CA GLN A 105 -7.40 6.95 -15.96
C GLN A 105 -5.93 6.58 -15.66
N GLY A 106 -5.70 5.36 -15.19
CA GLY A 106 -4.36 4.82 -14.91
C GLY A 106 -3.70 5.31 -13.60
N VAL A 107 -4.21 6.37 -12.97
CA VAL A 107 -3.57 6.96 -11.78
C VAL A 107 -3.75 6.09 -10.53
N ALA A 108 -4.84 5.34 -10.44
CA ALA A 108 -5.10 4.40 -9.34
C ALA A 108 -3.96 3.40 -9.12
N GLU A 109 -3.36 2.87 -10.20
CA GLU A 109 -2.25 1.93 -10.11
C GLU A 109 -0.97 2.60 -9.57
N ILE A 110 -0.69 3.82 -10.01
CA ILE A 110 0.43 4.64 -9.52
C ILE A 110 0.29 4.87 -8.02
N ILE A 111 -0.92 5.24 -7.57
CA ILE A 111 -1.23 5.46 -6.16
C ILE A 111 -0.97 4.19 -5.36
N VAL A 112 -1.54 3.05 -5.77
CA VAL A 112 -1.35 1.77 -5.07
C VAL A 112 0.13 1.42 -4.97
N ARG A 113 0.89 1.55 -6.07
CA ARG A 113 2.33 1.27 -6.11
C ARG A 113 3.11 2.10 -5.09
N LYS A 114 2.88 3.41 -5.03
CA LYS A 114 3.60 4.32 -4.12
C LYS A 114 3.17 4.14 -2.67
N VAL A 115 1.87 3.97 -2.44
CA VAL A 115 1.27 3.86 -1.10
C VAL A 115 1.59 2.53 -0.42
N ARG A 116 1.85 1.44 -1.17
CA ARG A 116 2.29 0.15 -0.60
C ARG A 116 3.51 0.29 0.33
N MET A 117 4.44 1.19 0.02
CA MET A 117 5.62 1.43 0.85
C MET A 117 5.26 2.02 2.23
N LEU A 118 4.14 2.74 2.32
CA LEU A 118 3.66 3.35 3.55
C LEU A 118 3.06 2.34 4.54
N LEU A 119 2.67 1.15 4.09
CA LEU A 119 2.15 0.09 4.96
C LEU A 119 3.18 -0.42 5.97
N LYS A 120 4.47 -0.18 5.73
CA LYS A 120 5.56 -0.54 6.66
C LYS A 120 5.89 0.57 7.67
N ASN A 121 5.24 1.73 7.57
CA ASN A 121 5.52 2.85 8.45
C ASN A 121 5.13 2.50 9.91
N PRO A 122 5.92 2.87 10.93
CA PRO A 122 5.54 2.60 12.32
C PRO A 122 4.25 3.32 12.75
N ARG A 123 3.92 4.46 12.12
CA ARG A 123 2.79 5.32 12.48
C ARG A 123 1.48 4.84 11.88
N ILE A 124 0.47 4.67 12.73
CA ILE A 124 -0.87 4.25 12.31
C ILE A 124 -1.54 5.29 11.42
N GLU A 125 -1.26 6.58 11.65
CA GLU A 125 -1.81 7.71 10.91
C GLU A 125 -1.37 7.70 9.44
N THR A 126 -0.20 7.13 9.15
CA THR A 126 0.30 6.93 7.79
C THR A 126 -0.14 5.57 7.23
N ARG A 127 -0.13 4.49 8.03
CA ARG A 127 -0.53 3.16 7.57
C ARG A 127 -2.01 3.05 7.25
N ALA A 128 -2.88 3.64 8.06
CA ALA A 128 -4.34 3.51 7.92
C ALA A 128 -4.90 4.12 6.62
N PRO A 129 -4.59 5.37 6.23
CA PRO A 129 -5.00 5.89 4.93
C PRO A 129 -4.39 5.09 3.79
N ALA A 130 -3.13 4.65 3.95
CA ALA A 130 -2.47 3.82 2.96
C ALA A 130 -3.21 2.50 2.71
N LEU A 131 -3.60 1.81 3.78
CA LEU A 131 -4.37 0.57 3.69
C LEU A 131 -5.74 0.82 3.06
N ARG A 132 -6.45 1.90 3.44
CA ARG A 132 -7.74 2.26 2.81
C ARG A 132 -7.60 2.44 1.30
N LEU A 133 -6.58 3.17 0.84
CA LEU A 133 -6.32 3.36 -0.60
C LEU A 133 -6.00 2.03 -1.29
N VAL A 134 -5.19 1.17 -0.67
CA VAL A 134 -4.91 -0.17 -1.19
C VAL A 134 -6.17 -1.04 -1.23
N CYS A 135 -7.05 -0.93 -0.23
CA CYS A 135 -8.33 -1.65 -0.20
C CYS A 135 -9.32 -1.18 -1.26
N THR A 136 -9.35 0.12 -1.56
CA THR A 136 -10.25 0.69 -2.57
C THR A 136 -9.76 0.47 -3.99
N TYR A 137 -8.47 0.71 -4.26
CA TYR A 137 -7.92 0.77 -5.62
C TYR A 137 -7.01 -0.40 -5.99
N GLY A 138 -6.53 -1.15 -4.99
CA GLY A 138 -5.65 -2.29 -5.22
C GLY A 138 -6.32 -3.42 -5.98
N GLN A 139 -5.54 -4.07 -6.84
CA GLN A 139 -5.98 -5.25 -7.60
C GLN A 139 -5.55 -6.54 -6.89
N LYS A 140 -5.53 -7.66 -7.63
CA LYS A 140 -5.06 -8.96 -7.12
C LYS A 140 -3.60 -8.91 -6.63
N ASP A 141 -2.78 -8.02 -7.19
CA ASP A 141 -1.36 -7.89 -6.83
C ASP A 141 -1.13 -7.37 -5.41
N SER A 142 -2.13 -6.74 -4.80
CA SER A 142 -2.02 -6.25 -3.42
C SER A 142 -2.56 -7.24 -2.39
N ILE A 143 -2.95 -8.46 -2.79
CA ILE A 143 -3.38 -9.51 -1.86
C ILE A 143 -2.27 -9.84 -0.86
N GLY A 144 -1.01 -9.90 -1.32
CA GLY A 144 0.14 -10.11 -0.45
C GLY A 144 0.24 -9.05 0.66
N ASP A 145 0.05 -7.76 0.33
CA ASP A 145 0.14 -6.70 1.34
C ASP A 145 -1.04 -6.73 2.32
N LEU A 146 -2.23 -7.12 1.85
CA LEU A 146 -3.39 -7.31 2.72
C LEU A 146 -3.16 -8.45 3.72
N ILE A 147 -2.53 -9.54 3.30
CA ILE A 147 -2.15 -10.67 4.18
C ILE A 147 -1.15 -10.20 5.24
N GLU A 148 -0.14 -9.42 4.87
CA GLU A 148 0.81 -8.85 5.85
C GLU A 148 0.11 -7.92 6.84
N SER A 149 -0.89 -7.15 6.37
CA SER A 149 -1.69 -6.24 7.21
C SER A 149 -2.60 -6.96 8.21
N LEU A 150 -2.83 -8.27 8.07
CA LEU A 150 -3.54 -9.07 9.09
C LEU A 150 -2.74 -9.19 10.39
N THR A 151 -1.42 -8.96 10.36
CA THR A 151 -0.56 -9.00 11.55
C THR A 151 -0.39 -7.65 12.22
N ASP A 152 -1.06 -6.60 11.72
CA ASP A 152 -0.92 -5.25 12.26
C ASP A 152 -1.34 -5.21 13.75
N PRO A 153 -0.63 -4.46 14.62
CA PRO A 153 -1.00 -4.31 16.03
C PRO A 153 -2.39 -3.69 16.22
N ASP A 154 -2.84 -2.84 15.29
CA ASP A 154 -4.15 -2.19 15.37
C ASP A 154 -5.29 -3.11 14.92
N TYR A 155 -6.37 -3.15 15.69
CA TYR A 155 -7.53 -3.98 15.37
C TYR A 155 -8.29 -3.51 14.13
N GLY A 156 -8.42 -2.19 13.94
CA GLY A 156 -9.11 -1.60 12.80
C GLY A 156 -8.42 -1.96 11.48
N MET A 157 -7.09 -1.90 11.46
CA MET A 157 -6.25 -2.34 10.34
C MET A 157 -6.47 -3.81 9.99
N ARG A 158 -6.41 -4.69 11.00
CA ARG A 158 -6.64 -6.14 10.80
C ARG A 158 -8.03 -6.44 10.26
N LYS A 159 -9.05 -5.77 10.79
CA LYS A 159 -10.45 -5.94 10.36
C LYS A 159 -10.62 -5.49 8.90
N LEU A 160 -10.16 -4.30 8.57
CA LEU A 160 -10.26 -3.73 7.22
C LEU A 160 -9.54 -4.60 6.19
N ALA A 161 -8.32 -5.05 6.51
CA ALA A 161 -7.54 -5.94 5.65
C ALA A 161 -8.28 -7.26 5.42
N PHE A 162 -8.82 -7.90 6.47
CA PHE A 162 -9.56 -9.14 6.36
C PHE A 162 -10.85 -9.02 5.54
N GLU A 163 -11.66 -7.98 5.80
CA GLU A 163 -12.90 -7.75 5.05
C GLU A 163 -12.62 -7.61 3.55
N THR A 164 -11.58 -6.83 3.21
CA THR A 164 -11.14 -6.64 1.82
C THR A 164 -10.63 -7.95 1.21
N LEU A 165 -9.82 -8.69 1.96
CA LEU A 165 -9.25 -9.96 1.52
C LEU A 165 -10.35 -10.99 1.21
N ARG A 166 -11.38 -11.08 2.07
CA ARG A 166 -12.53 -11.95 1.88
C ARG A 166 -13.31 -11.61 0.60
N VAL A 167 -13.53 -10.32 0.33
CA VAL A 167 -14.21 -9.89 -0.90
C VAL A 167 -13.39 -10.25 -2.14
N ARG A 168 -12.07 -10.00 -2.11
CA ARG A 168 -11.21 -10.23 -3.29
C ARG A 168 -10.90 -11.70 -3.57
N ALA A 169 -10.67 -12.47 -2.51
CA ALA A 169 -10.42 -13.90 -2.62
C ALA A 169 -11.70 -14.71 -2.80
N SER A 170 -12.88 -14.13 -2.50
CA SER A 170 -14.17 -14.83 -2.48
C SER A 170 -14.15 -16.12 -1.63
N MET A 171 -13.36 -16.10 -0.55
CA MET A 171 -13.11 -17.26 0.31
C MET A 171 -12.86 -16.79 1.74
N ASP A 172 -13.19 -17.64 2.71
CA ASP A 172 -12.92 -17.42 4.13
C ASP A 172 -12.06 -18.57 4.67
N LEU A 173 -10.88 -18.25 5.20
CA LEU A 173 -9.99 -19.20 5.88
C LEU A 173 -10.16 -19.17 7.41
N GLY A 174 -11.27 -18.64 7.91
CA GLY A 174 -11.60 -18.60 9.34
C GLY A 174 -10.70 -17.66 10.12
N TYR A 175 -10.25 -16.56 9.50
CA TYR A 175 -9.49 -15.53 10.20
C TYR A 175 -10.44 -14.64 11.02
N GLN A 176 -10.07 -14.33 12.25
CA GLN A 176 -10.83 -13.42 13.12
C GLN A 176 -9.90 -12.35 13.70
N PRO A 177 -10.17 -11.04 13.46
CA PRO A 177 -9.24 -9.96 13.84
C PRO A 177 -9.11 -9.75 15.36
N GLY A 178 -10.10 -10.21 16.13
CA GLY A 178 -10.15 -10.08 17.59
C GLY A 178 -9.53 -11.25 18.36
N LEU A 179 -9.14 -12.34 17.71
CA LEU A 179 -8.51 -13.47 18.38
C LEU A 179 -7.10 -13.13 18.88
N GLY A 180 -6.61 -13.94 19.81
CA GLY A 180 -5.25 -13.86 20.34
C GLY A 180 -4.18 -14.05 19.25
N GLU A 181 -2.98 -13.53 19.50
CA GLU A 181 -1.89 -13.47 18.52
C GLU A 181 -1.53 -14.82 17.90
N ALA A 182 -1.48 -15.90 18.71
CA ALA A 182 -1.17 -17.25 18.22
C ALA A 182 -2.20 -17.74 17.18
N ALA A 183 -3.49 -17.63 17.48
CA ALA A 183 -4.55 -18.03 16.56
C ALA A 183 -4.57 -17.16 15.28
N ARG A 184 -4.26 -15.86 15.40
CA ARG A 184 -4.08 -14.98 14.24
C ARG A 184 -2.90 -15.42 13.38
N ALA A 185 -1.75 -15.74 13.98
CA ALA A 185 -0.56 -16.18 13.27
C ALA A 185 -0.80 -17.47 12.48
N GLU A 186 -1.52 -18.44 13.04
CA GLU A 186 -1.92 -19.67 12.34
C GLU A 186 -2.85 -19.40 11.17
N ALA A 187 -3.83 -18.50 11.34
CA ALA A 187 -4.71 -18.11 10.23
C ALA A 187 -3.96 -17.34 9.13
N VAL A 188 -3.00 -16.48 9.49
CA VAL A 188 -2.13 -15.78 8.52
C VAL A 188 -1.24 -16.76 7.77
N GLN A 189 -0.69 -17.79 8.43
CA GLN A 189 0.06 -18.87 7.78
C GLN A 189 -0.77 -19.55 6.68
N ARG A 190 -2.04 -19.89 6.98
CA ARG A 190 -2.95 -20.49 5.99
C ARG A 190 -3.21 -19.55 4.81
N TRP A 191 -3.42 -18.26 5.06
CA TRP A 191 -3.53 -17.25 3.99
C TRP A 191 -2.28 -17.14 3.13
N ARG A 192 -1.08 -17.17 3.74
CA ARG A 192 0.20 -17.12 3.01
C ARG A 192 0.41 -18.37 2.15
N GLN A 193 0.10 -19.56 2.67
CA GLN A 193 0.17 -20.82 1.92
C GLN A 193 -0.75 -20.79 0.70
N TRP A 194 -2.01 -20.43 0.91
CA TRP A 194 -2.97 -20.27 -0.17
C TRP A 194 -2.50 -19.27 -1.22
N TRP A 195 -1.95 -18.12 -0.80
CA TRP A 195 -1.46 -17.12 -1.75
C TRP A 195 -0.26 -17.62 -2.57
N GLN A 196 0.64 -18.41 -1.97
CA GLN A 196 1.76 -19.02 -2.70
C GLN A 196 1.29 -20.03 -3.76
N GLU A 197 0.26 -20.81 -3.45
CA GLU A 197 -0.35 -21.75 -4.40
C GLU A 197 -1.06 -21.01 -5.54
N ASN A 198 -1.88 -20.01 -5.20
CA ASN A 198 -2.67 -19.26 -6.18
C ASN A 198 -1.84 -18.30 -7.05
N SER A 199 -0.80 -17.68 -6.50
CA SER A 199 0.07 -16.77 -7.26
C SER A 199 0.84 -17.50 -8.36
N ARG A 200 1.19 -18.78 -8.16
CA ARG A 200 1.79 -19.62 -9.20
C ARG A 200 0.84 -19.82 -10.38
N THR A 201 -0.43 -20.11 -10.09
CA THR A 201 -1.45 -20.28 -11.14
C THR A 201 -1.64 -18.99 -11.95
N ILE A 202 -1.66 -17.84 -11.28
CA ILE A 202 -1.79 -16.53 -11.95
C ILE A 202 -0.59 -16.25 -12.86
N ALA A 203 0.63 -16.55 -12.40
CA ALA A 203 1.84 -16.38 -13.20
C ALA A 203 1.84 -17.26 -14.46
N THR A 204 1.35 -18.51 -14.36
CA THR A 204 1.24 -19.42 -15.51
C THR A 204 0.23 -18.93 -16.54
N THR A 205 -0.94 -18.44 -16.10
CA THR A 205 -2.00 -17.97 -17.02
C THR A 205 -1.59 -16.75 -17.85
N GLN A 206 -0.68 -15.90 -17.38
CA GLN A 206 -0.24 -14.73 -18.15
C GLN A 206 0.78 -15.05 -19.27
N ILE A 207 1.39 -16.23 -19.26
CA ILE A 207 2.36 -16.64 -20.29
C ILE A 207 1.66 -17.23 -21.52
N GLU A 208 0.42 -17.70 -21.36
CA GLU A 208 -0.48 -17.99 -22.49
C GLU A 208 -1.05 -16.67 -23.05
N THR A 209 -0.15 -15.78 -23.49
CA THR A 209 -0.55 -14.92 -24.61
C THR A 209 -0.99 -15.90 -25.70
N PRO A 210 -2.20 -15.77 -26.27
CA PRO A 210 -2.51 -16.49 -27.50
C PRO A 210 -1.37 -16.12 -28.42
N ARG A 211 -0.47 -17.09 -28.64
CA ARG A 211 0.51 -17.02 -29.70
C ARG A 211 -0.39 -16.74 -30.87
N TYR A 212 -0.40 -15.50 -31.35
CA TYR A 212 -1.08 -15.16 -32.58
C TYR A 212 -0.58 -16.24 -33.51
N GLU A 213 -1.46 -17.16 -33.91
CA GLU A 213 -1.27 -17.90 -35.14
C GLU A 213 -1.04 -16.78 -36.11
N GLN A 214 0.24 -16.57 -36.41
CA GLN A 214 0.71 -15.53 -37.28
C GLN A 214 -0.19 -15.71 -38.50
N PRO A 215 -1.13 -14.77 -38.76
CA PRO A 215 -2.18 -14.99 -39.72
C PRO A 215 -1.46 -15.47 -40.97
N ALA A 216 -1.84 -16.66 -41.44
CA ALA A 216 -1.09 -17.36 -42.48
C ALA A 216 -0.65 -16.32 -43.51
N PRO A 217 0.66 -16.22 -43.82
CA PRO A 217 1.18 -15.15 -44.66
C PRO A 217 0.23 -15.02 -45.84
N PRO A 218 -0.30 -13.81 -46.11
CA PRO A 218 -1.38 -13.63 -47.06
C PRO A 218 -0.99 -14.39 -48.33
N THR A 219 -1.74 -15.43 -48.66
CA THR A 219 -1.51 -16.20 -49.89
C THR A 219 -1.49 -15.15 -50.98
N LEU A 220 -0.33 -14.93 -51.59
CA LEU A 220 -0.21 -14.03 -52.72
C LEU A 220 -1.17 -14.59 -53.76
N ILE A 221 -2.30 -13.91 -53.92
CA ILE A 221 -3.21 -14.13 -55.04
C ILE A 221 -2.33 -13.84 -56.25
N GLN A 222 -1.85 -14.91 -56.90
CA GLN A 222 -1.15 -14.76 -58.15
C GLN A 222 -2.14 -14.04 -59.06
N PRO A 223 -1.75 -12.92 -59.68
CA PRO A 223 -2.65 -12.19 -60.56
C PRO A 223 -3.16 -13.17 -61.60
N ASP A 224 -4.47 -13.41 -61.57
CA ASP A 224 -5.11 -14.24 -62.58
C ASP A 224 -4.73 -13.70 -63.94
N LYS A 225 -4.22 -14.62 -64.76
CA LYS A 225 -3.83 -14.40 -66.14
C LYS A 225 -4.96 -13.62 -66.83
N PRO A 226 -4.69 -12.49 -67.48
CA PRO A 226 -5.75 -11.68 -68.07
C PRO A 226 -6.52 -12.50 -69.10
N GLU A 227 -7.74 -12.92 -68.77
CA GLU A 227 -8.69 -13.44 -69.73
C GLU A 227 -9.03 -12.29 -70.67
N THR A 228 -8.53 -12.42 -71.89
CA THR A 228 -8.83 -11.52 -72.99
C THR A 228 -10.31 -11.69 -73.28
N ASN A 229 -11.13 -10.73 -72.84
CA ASN A 229 -12.56 -10.70 -73.14
C ASN A 229 -12.77 -9.86 -74.43
N PRO A 230 -13.04 -10.48 -75.59
CA PRO A 230 -13.09 -9.78 -76.87
C PRO A 230 -14.40 -9.01 -77.14
N ASP A 231 -15.34 -8.97 -76.20
CA ASP A 231 -16.73 -8.57 -76.51
C ASP A 231 -17.14 -7.17 -76.02
N LEU A 232 -16.20 -6.22 -76.07
CA LEU A 232 -16.51 -4.79 -75.91
C LEU A 232 -16.95 -4.19 -77.26
N GLN A 233 -18.13 -4.62 -77.74
CA GLN A 233 -18.87 -3.88 -78.77
C GLN A 233 -19.80 -2.86 -78.12
N ASP A 234 -19.38 -1.60 -78.25
CA ASP A 234 -20.20 -0.49 -78.72
C ASP A 234 -21.57 -0.27 -78.03
N VAL A 235 -21.57 0.57 -76.99
CA VAL A 235 -22.80 1.21 -76.49
C VAL A 235 -22.63 2.72 -76.55
N MET A 236 -23.09 3.30 -77.67
CA MET A 236 -23.37 4.73 -77.83
C MET A 236 -24.33 5.21 -76.73
N ILE A 237 -23.90 6.17 -75.92
CA ILE A 237 -24.79 6.91 -75.01
C ILE A 237 -25.01 8.33 -75.58
N PRO A 238 -26.26 8.71 -75.95
CA PRO A 238 -26.54 10.04 -76.46
C PRO A 238 -26.60 11.08 -75.33
N ARG A 239 -25.86 12.19 -75.51
CA ARG A 239 -25.90 13.37 -74.64
C ARG A 239 -27.23 14.11 -74.79
N LYS A 240 -28.03 14.18 -73.72
CA LYS A 240 -29.11 15.17 -73.61
C LYS A 240 -28.54 16.52 -73.19
N LYS A 241 -28.84 17.55 -74.00
CA LYS A 241 -28.63 18.96 -73.70
C LYS A 241 -29.73 19.44 -72.76
N ASN A 242 -29.37 20.24 -71.77
CA ASN A 242 -30.15 21.37 -71.25
C ASN A 242 -29.15 22.40 -70.73
#